data_AF-A0AA51ZW50-F1
#
_entry.id   AF-A0AA51ZW50-F1
#
_cell.length_a   1.000
_cell.length_b   1.000
_cell.length_c   1.000
_cell.angle_alpha   90.00
_cell.angle_beta   90.00
_cell.angle_gamma   90.00
#
_symmetry.space_group_name_H-M   'P 1'
#
loop_
_entity.id
_entity.type
_entity.pdbx_description
1 polymer ?
#
loop_
_entity_poly.entity_id
_entity_poly.type
_entity_poly.pdbx_seq_one_letter_code
_entity_poly.pdbx_strand_id
1 'polypeptide(L)'
;MKLVDLIIAPVTLVVLLLIGYIIREVSTSDETKKYFYPALLLKMLGAIAVGLVYQFYYGGGDTFNYYTHGASHIVNAFYDNFSTGFKLLTANGEFDPETFKYSSKIWMYRDPTSYMIVRIAAIFGFLTYNSYAAVALLFAFFSFLGLWLMYQSFVKIYPELKLQFAIAIFFIPTVFFWGSGILKDTITLGASGFLVYSFIQIFFERRSVVFNTLLLLLSIYLITSIKLYIFLCLMPSLILWFFFYRIGRIKSLALRIMVAPFLLTIGAIAAYFVALKAGEDNNRYALDQLAETAQVTAYDIRYWTGRDAGSGYALGELDGTYASMIRLAPQAINVSLFRPYIWEVNNPLMLLSALEALFLLGLTIWVFYKNRFVHITQSIKSPIILFCLIFAIIFAFGVGISTYNFGTLSRYRIVMVPFYVMAIYMINFHASVKKYTADN
;
A
#
# COMPACT_ATOMS: atom_id res chain seq x y z
N MET A 1 -2.99 -11.84 -25.54
CA MET A 1 -2.23 -12.94 -24.89
C MET A 1 -1.43 -13.65 -25.95
N LYS A 2 -0.15 -13.92 -25.68
CA LYS A 2 0.71 -14.72 -26.57
C LYS A 2 0.53 -16.20 -26.23
N LEU A 3 0.84 -17.10 -27.16
CA LEU A 3 0.82 -18.55 -26.91
C LEU A 3 1.68 -18.94 -25.68
N VAL A 4 2.78 -18.21 -25.47
CA VAL A 4 3.67 -18.35 -24.30
C VAL A 4 2.91 -18.19 -22.97
N ASP A 5 1.92 -17.30 -22.91
CA ASP A 5 1.13 -17.08 -21.68
C ASP A 5 0.32 -18.33 -21.30
N LEU A 6 -0.12 -19.14 -22.27
CA LEU A 6 -0.93 -20.33 -22.02
C LEU A 6 -0.14 -21.49 -21.42
N ILE A 7 1.20 -21.49 -21.58
CA ILE A 7 2.07 -22.55 -21.08
C ILE A 7 2.82 -22.07 -19.83
N ILE A 8 3.45 -20.89 -19.91
CA ILE A 8 4.33 -20.42 -18.83
C ILE A 8 3.54 -19.99 -17.60
N ALA A 9 2.37 -19.36 -17.76
CA ALA A 9 1.60 -18.90 -16.61
C ALA A 9 1.08 -20.05 -15.73
N PRO A 10 0.50 -21.15 -16.25
CA PRO A 10 0.16 -22.32 -15.43
C PRO A 10 1.36 -22.95 -14.74
N VAL A 11 2.51 -23.06 -15.42
CA VAL A 11 3.74 -23.58 -14.80
C VAL A 11 4.21 -22.68 -13.66
N THR A 12 4.22 -21.37 -13.89
CA THR A 12 4.58 -20.37 -12.85
C THR A 12 3.61 -20.45 -11.67
N LEU A 13 2.31 -20.59 -11.93
CA LEU A 13 1.30 -20.76 -10.88
C LEU A 13 1.62 -22.00 -10.02
N VAL A 14 1.86 -23.16 -10.62
CA VAL A 14 2.19 -24.39 -9.89
C VAL A 14 3.46 -24.21 -9.06
N VAL A 15 4.52 -23.64 -9.64
CA VAL A 15 5.78 -23.37 -8.92
C VAL A 15 5.54 -22.46 -7.71
N LEU A 16 4.77 -21.38 -7.88
CA LEU A 16 4.46 -20.47 -6.77
C LEU A 16 3.58 -21.12 -5.69
N LEU A 17 2.69 -22.04 -6.05
CA LEU A 17 1.89 -22.80 -5.08
C LEU A 17 2.75 -23.81 -4.30
N LEU A 18 3.76 -24.41 -4.93
CA LEU A 18 4.75 -25.28 -4.27
C LEU A 18 5.65 -24.49 -3.34
N ILE A 19 6.17 -23.33 -3.77
CA ILE A 19 6.92 -22.43 -2.89
C ILE A 19 6.01 -21.97 -1.74
N GLY A 20 4.76 -21.63 -2.04
CA GLY A 20 3.74 -21.28 -1.05
C GLY A 20 3.50 -22.40 -0.03
N TYR A 21 3.55 -23.67 -0.44
CA TYR A 21 3.44 -24.82 0.47
C TYR A 21 4.57 -24.83 1.50
N ILE A 22 5.82 -24.68 1.02
CA ILE A 22 7.01 -24.63 1.88
C ILE A 22 6.91 -23.46 2.86
N ILE A 23 6.55 -22.27 2.37
CA ILE A 23 6.39 -21.09 3.22
C ILE A 23 5.29 -21.29 4.24
N ARG A 24 4.16 -21.90 3.85
CA ARG A 24 3.06 -22.19 4.76
C ARG A 24 3.54 -23.08 5.91
N GLU A 25 4.21 -24.19 5.63
CA GLU A 25 4.64 -25.11 6.70
C GLU A 25 5.68 -24.49 7.64
N VAL A 26 6.54 -23.60 7.15
CA VAL A 26 7.57 -22.96 7.99
C VAL A 26 7.05 -21.76 8.79
N SER A 27 6.12 -20.98 8.23
CA SER A 27 5.77 -19.65 8.76
C SER A 27 4.42 -19.56 9.46
N THR A 28 3.61 -20.63 9.48
CA THR A 28 2.20 -20.55 9.89
C THR A 28 1.85 -21.50 11.02
N SER A 29 1.04 -21.01 11.96
CA SER A 29 0.41 -21.84 12.99
C SER A 29 -0.80 -22.59 12.43
N ASP A 30 -1.18 -23.70 13.05
CA ASP A 30 -2.33 -24.52 12.58
C ASP A 30 -3.63 -23.71 12.44
N GLU A 31 -3.83 -22.73 13.33
CA GLU A 31 -4.99 -21.85 13.27
C GLU A 31 -4.96 -20.82 12.13
N THR A 32 -3.76 -20.45 11.66
CA THR A 32 -3.59 -19.47 10.57
C THR A 32 -3.41 -20.13 9.20
N LYS A 33 -3.02 -21.41 9.14
CA LYS A 33 -2.87 -22.20 7.90
C LYS A 33 -4.09 -22.10 6.97
N LYS A 34 -5.29 -22.10 7.54
CA LYS A 34 -6.56 -22.03 6.78
C LYS A 34 -6.74 -20.75 5.97
N TYR A 35 -6.03 -19.66 6.30
CA TYR A 35 -6.13 -18.39 5.58
C TYR A 35 -5.08 -18.24 4.48
N PHE A 36 -3.98 -19.01 4.52
CA PHE A 36 -2.82 -18.83 3.62
C PHE A 36 -3.19 -18.99 2.14
N TYR A 37 -3.70 -20.17 1.76
CA TYR A 37 -4.03 -20.46 0.36
C TYR A 37 -5.22 -19.66 -0.16
N PRO A 38 -6.32 -19.47 0.58
CA PRO A 38 -7.39 -18.59 0.13
C PRO A 38 -6.89 -17.17 -0.16
N ALA A 39 -6.02 -16.61 0.69
CA ALA A 39 -5.45 -15.29 0.47
C ALA A 39 -4.48 -15.26 -0.73
N LEU A 40 -3.62 -16.27 -0.88
CA LEU A 40 -2.67 -16.38 -1.99
C LEU A 40 -3.38 -16.52 -3.34
N LEU A 41 -4.33 -17.46 -3.42
CA LEU A 41 -5.11 -17.72 -4.64
C LEU A 41 -5.94 -16.50 -5.03
N LEU A 42 -6.51 -15.78 -4.06
CA LEU A 42 -7.26 -14.56 -4.34
C LEU A 42 -6.36 -13.45 -4.90
N LYS A 43 -5.12 -13.32 -4.40
CA LYS A 43 -4.12 -12.40 -4.97
C LYS A 43 -3.75 -12.79 -6.40
N MET A 44 -3.50 -14.07 -6.65
CA MET A 44 -3.20 -14.57 -8.00
C MET A 44 -4.38 -14.36 -8.96
N LEU A 45 -5.61 -14.60 -8.51
CA LEU A 45 -6.83 -14.29 -9.28
C LEU A 45 -6.92 -12.79 -9.57
N GLY A 46 -6.64 -11.94 -8.57
CA GLY A 46 -6.58 -10.49 -8.73
C GLY A 46 -5.59 -10.05 -9.80
N ALA A 47 -4.41 -10.68 -9.87
CA ALA A 47 -3.38 -10.39 -10.87
C ALA A 47 -3.88 -10.60 -12.30
N ILE A 48 -4.53 -11.75 -12.53
CA ILE A 48 -5.12 -12.09 -13.83
C ILE A 48 -6.29 -11.16 -14.13
N ALA A 49 -7.17 -10.92 -13.16
CA ALA A 49 -8.33 -10.05 -13.31
C ALA A 49 -7.94 -8.60 -13.68
N VAL A 50 -6.90 -8.03 -13.05
CA VAL A 50 -6.36 -6.72 -13.44
C VAL A 50 -5.92 -6.72 -14.90
N GLY A 51 -5.17 -7.72 -15.34
CA GLY A 51 -4.76 -7.83 -16.74
C GLY A 51 -5.93 -7.88 -17.72
N LEU A 52 -6.97 -8.66 -17.39
CA LEU A 52 -8.18 -8.77 -18.20
C LEU A 52 -8.96 -7.45 -18.26
N VAL A 53 -9.12 -6.77 -17.12
CA VAL A 53 -9.82 -5.47 -17.07
C VAL A 53 -9.06 -4.42 -17.88
N TYR A 54 -7.74 -4.32 -17.75
CA TYR A 54 -6.97 -3.38 -18.56
C TYR A 54 -7.03 -3.71 -20.05
N GLN A 55 -7.02 -4.99 -20.42
CA GLN A 55 -7.02 -5.41 -21.83
C GLN A 55 -8.37 -5.17 -22.50
N PHE A 56 -9.46 -5.56 -21.84
CA PHE A 56 -10.78 -5.65 -22.46
C PHE A 56 -11.72 -4.52 -22.07
N TYR A 57 -11.56 -3.92 -20.89
CA TYR A 57 -12.42 -2.82 -20.44
C TYR A 57 -11.77 -1.45 -20.69
N TYR A 58 -10.48 -1.29 -20.35
CA TYR A 58 -9.76 -0.02 -20.57
C TYR A 58 -9.07 0.08 -21.93
N GLY A 59 -8.86 -1.03 -22.64
CA GLY A 59 -8.15 -1.06 -23.93
C GLY A 59 -6.65 -0.76 -23.85
N GLY A 60 -6.08 -0.79 -22.65
CA GLY A 60 -4.69 -0.42 -22.37
C GLY A 60 -4.51 0.11 -20.95
N GLY A 61 -3.33 0.71 -20.68
CA GLY A 61 -3.04 1.41 -19.43
C GLY A 61 -1.76 0.92 -18.74
N ASP A 62 -1.55 1.39 -17.50
CA ASP A 62 -0.30 1.24 -16.74
C ASP A 62 0.32 -0.16 -16.80
N THR A 63 -0.47 -1.22 -16.61
CA THR A 63 0.06 -2.59 -16.57
C THR A 63 0.75 -2.98 -17.89
N PHE A 64 0.19 -2.57 -19.03
CA PHE A 64 0.79 -2.81 -20.35
C PHE A 64 1.88 -1.78 -20.69
N ASN A 65 1.80 -0.57 -20.15
CA ASN A 65 2.86 0.42 -20.30
C ASN A 65 4.14 -0.04 -19.60
N TYR A 66 4.03 -0.63 -18.40
CA TYR A 66 5.19 -1.18 -17.69
C TYR A 66 5.70 -2.46 -18.35
N TYR A 67 4.81 -3.31 -18.84
CA TYR A 67 5.18 -4.60 -19.38
C TYR A 67 5.49 -4.58 -20.88
N THR A 68 4.47 -4.35 -21.72
CA THR A 68 4.55 -4.46 -23.19
C THR A 68 5.42 -3.37 -23.78
N HIS A 69 5.20 -2.12 -23.34
CA HIS A 69 5.92 -0.94 -23.82
C HIS A 69 7.13 -0.56 -22.94
N GLY A 70 7.58 -1.50 -22.10
CA GLY A 70 8.68 -1.28 -21.16
C GLY A 70 9.51 -2.54 -20.98
N ALA A 71 9.14 -3.38 -20.02
CA ALA A 71 9.92 -4.54 -19.58
C ALA A 71 10.28 -5.49 -20.73
N SER A 72 9.35 -5.69 -21.68
CA SER A 72 9.58 -6.51 -22.87
C SER A 72 10.79 -6.06 -23.68
N HIS A 73 11.08 -4.76 -23.77
CA HIS A 73 12.25 -4.27 -24.49
C HIS A 73 13.55 -4.56 -23.77
N ILE A 74 13.56 -4.51 -22.43
CA ILE A 74 14.72 -4.89 -21.61
C ILE A 74 14.93 -6.41 -21.68
N VAL A 75 13.88 -7.21 -21.64
CA VAL A 75 13.98 -8.67 -21.76
C VAL A 75 14.52 -9.07 -23.13
N ASN A 76 14.06 -8.43 -24.21
CA ASN A 76 14.64 -8.65 -25.53
C ASN A 76 16.12 -8.23 -25.59
N ALA A 77 16.51 -7.14 -24.91
CA ALA A 77 17.91 -6.77 -24.79
C ALA A 77 18.73 -7.85 -24.07
N PHE A 78 18.20 -8.47 -23.01
CA PHE A 78 18.86 -9.60 -22.35
C PHE A 78 19.07 -10.81 -23.28
N TYR A 79 18.10 -11.11 -24.14
CA TYR A 79 18.21 -12.22 -25.10
C TYR A 79 19.18 -11.92 -26.25
N ASP A 80 19.26 -10.67 -26.69
CA ASP A 80 20.20 -10.25 -27.73
C ASP A 80 21.63 -10.13 -27.16
N ASN A 81 21.79 -9.50 -25.98
CA ASN A 81 23.07 -9.33 -25.28
C ASN A 81 22.87 -9.07 -23.78
N PHE A 82 23.37 -9.98 -22.94
CA PHE A 82 23.20 -9.89 -21.49
C PHE A 82 23.72 -8.58 -20.87
N SER A 83 24.87 -8.07 -21.35
CA SER A 83 25.46 -6.82 -20.85
C SER A 83 24.57 -5.61 -21.18
N THR A 84 24.01 -5.55 -22.39
CA THR A 84 23.07 -4.50 -22.77
C THR A 84 21.79 -4.54 -21.92
N GLY A 85 21.25 -5.73 -21.67
CA GLY A 85 20.10 -5.91 -20.76
C GLY A 85 20.41 -5.44 -19.34
N PHE A 86 21.58 -5.79 -18.80
CA PHE A 86 22.02 -5.35 -17.48
C PHE A 86 22.22 -3.83 -17.42
N LYS A 87 22.85 -3.23 -18.43
CA LYS A 87 23.02 -1.78 -18.55
C LYS A 87 21.69 -1.04 -18.53
N LEU A 88 20.67 -1.57 -19.21
CA LEU A 88 19.30 -1.04 -19.15
C LEU A 88 18.67 -1.15 -17.76
N LEU A 89 18.88 -2.26 -17.04
CA LEU A 89 18.37 -2.40 -15.66
C LEU A 89 18.98 -1.38 -14.69
N THR A 90 20.21 -0.93 -14.92
CA THR A 90 20.88 0.03 -14.05
C THR A 90 20.78 1.49 -14.52
N ALA A 91 20.29 1.72 -15.74
CA ALA A 91 20.16 3.06 -16.31
C ALA A 91 19.18 3.95 -15.53
N ASN A 92 19.40 5.27 -15.56
CA ASN A 92 18.57 6.27 -14.89
C ASN A 92 17.77 7.14 -15.88
N GLY A 93 17.49 6.61 -17.07
CA GLY A 93 16.69 7.29 -18.10
C GLY A 93 17.53 8.05 -19.14
N GLU A 94 18.86 8.00 -19.03
CA GLU A 94 19.80 8.50 -20.03
C GLU A 94 19.85 7.60 -21.28
N PHE A 95 19.90 8.22 -22.45
CA PHE A 95 20.09 7.50 -23.71
C PHE A 95 21.57 7.26 -23.96
N ASP A 96 21.90 6.01 -24.24
CA ASP A 96 23.25 5.56 -24.53
C ASP A 96 23.24 4.83 -25.88
N PRO A 97 24.24 5.04 -26.78
CA PRO A 97 24.25 4.43 -28.11
C PRO A 97 24.09 2.90 -28.10
N GLU A 98 24.64 2.21 -27.11
CA GLU A 98 24.56 0.75 -26.99
C GLU A 98 23.15 0.26 -26.61
N THR A 99 22.40 1.07 -25.86
CA THR A 99 21.06 0.71 -25.37
C THR A 99 19.94 1.35 -26.18
N PHE A 100 20.26 2.33 -27.04
CA PHE A 100 19.31 3.19 -27.75
C PHE A 100 18.27 2.41 -28.55
N LYS A 101 18.66 1.27 -29.17
CA LYS A 101 17.77 0.35 -29.90
C LYS A 101 16.54 -0.07 -29.07
N TYR A 102 16.70 -0.16 -27.75
CA TYR A 102 15.67 -0.59 -26.80
C TYR A 102 15.13 0.58 -25.99
N SER A 103 15.99 1.41 -25.41
CA SER A 103 15.58 2.50 -24.50
C SER A 103 14.70 3.53 -25.20
N SER A 104 14.91 3.80 -26.49
CA SER A 104 14.05 4.70 -27.28
C SER A 104 12.60 4.23 -27.44
N LYS A 105 12.33 2.93 -27.22
CA LYS A 105 11.00 2.33 -27.32
C LYS A 105 10.28 2.21 -25.97
N ILE A 106 11.00 2.43 -24.87
CA ILE A 106 10.44 2.35 -23.52
C ILE A 106 9.70 3.65 -23.23
N TRP A 107 8.37 3.60 -23.18
CA TRP A 107 7.53 4.82 -23.05
C TRP A 107 7.83 5.59 -21.77
N MET A 108 8.11 4.88 -20.68
CA MET A 108 8.30 5.44 -19.34
C MET A 108 9.78 5.54 -18.94
N TYR A 109 10.71 5.54 -19.90
CA TYR A 109 12.16 5.46 -19.62
C TYR A 109 12.67 6.63 -18.78
N ARG A 110 12.12 7.83 -19.03
CA ARG A 110 12.51 9.08 -18.36
C ARG A 110 11.72 9.39 -17.09
N ASP A 111 10.70 8.60 -16.73
CA ASP A 111 10.02 8.72 -15.43
C ASP A 111 10.63 7.70 -14.46
N PRO A 112 11.49 8.10 -13.52
CA PRO A 112 12.22 7.16 -12.66
C PRO A 112 11.30 6.23 -11.87
N THR A 113 10.15 6.74 -11.43
CA THR A 113 9.20 5.99 -10.61
C THR A 113 8.49 4.89 -11.40
N SER A 114 8.14 5.16 -12.66
CA SER A 114 7.58 4.16 -13.58
C SER A 114 8.65 3.22 -14.10
N TYR A 115 9.85 3.75 -14.38
CA TYR A 115 10.96 2.94 -14.85
C TYR A 115 11.42 1.92 -13.80
N MET A 116 11.27 2.21 -12.50
CA MET A 116 11.47 1.22 -11.44
C MET A 116 10.57 -0.02 -11.63
N ILE A 117 9.28 0.17 -11.95
CA ILE A 117 8.36 -0.95 -12.19
C ILE A 117 8.74 -1.70 -13.47
N VAL A 118 9.14 -0.98 -14.52
CA VAL A 118 9.66 -1.58 -15.77
C VAL A 118 10.86 -2.48 -15.47
N ARG A 119 11.80 -2.04 -14.62
CA ARG A 119 12.99 -2.81 -14.21
C ARG A 119 12.61 -4.08 -13.44
N ILE A 120 11.74 -3.96 -12.44
CA ILE A 120 11.24 -5.12 -11.67
C ILE A 120 10.51 -6.12 -12.58
N ALA A 121 9.63 -5.61 -13.44
CA ALA A 121 8.90 -6.43 -14.42
C ALA A 121 9.83 -7.09 -15.45
N ALA A 122 10.94 -6.45 -15.82
CA ALA A 122 11.94 -7.04 -16.71
C ALA A 122 12.70 -8.19 -16.05
N ILE A 123 13.05 -8.08 -14.76
CA ILE A 123 13.68 -9.17 -14.00
C ILE A 123 12.76 -10.40 -13.99
N PHE A 124 11.48 -10.21 -13.65
CA PHE A 124 10.51 -11.29 -13.68
C PHE A 124 10.21 -11.77 -15.10
N GLY A 125 10.19 -10.87 -16.08
CA GLY A 125 9.97 -11.19 -17.48
C GLY A 125 11.08 -12.07 -18.04
N PHE A 126 12.33 -11.82 -17.68
CA PHE A 126 13.46 -12.66 -18.06
C PHE A 126 13.32 -14.08 -17.50
N LEU A 127 12.88 -14.23 -16.25
CA LEU A 127 12.64 -15.54 -15.62
C LEU A 127 11.44 -16.31 -16.21
N THR A 128 10.52 -15.61 -16.84
CA THR A 128 9.22 -16.15 -17.28
C THR A 128 9.04 -16.09 -18.81
N TYR A 129 10.15 -16.07 -19.56
CA TYR A 129 10.15 -16.06 -21.02
C TYR A 129 9.29 -14.94 -21.63
N ASN A 130 9.25 -13.79 -20.95
CA ASN A 130 8.44 -12.64 -21.32
C ASN A 130 6.95 -13.02 -21.49
N SER A 131 6.38 -13.69 -20.48
CA SER A 131 4.93 -13.90 -20.30
C SER A 131 4.32 -12.86 -19.36
N TYR A 132 3.27 -12.17 -19.81
CA TYR A 132 2.59 -11.14 -19.02
C TYR A 132 1.94 -11.73 -17.78
N ALA A 133 1.19 -12.83 -17.96
CA ALA A 133 0.45 -13.45 -16.88
C ALA A 133 1.39 -14.02 -15.81
N ALA A 134 2.51 -14.62 -16.21
CA ALA A 134 3.51 -15.12 -15.28
C ALA A 134 4.19 -14.00 -14.47
N VAL A 135 4.54 -12.87 -15.11
CA VAL A 135 5.06 -11.68 -14.40
C VAL A 135 4.02 -11.13 -13.42
N ALA A 136 2.75 -11.04 -13.81
CA ALA A 136 1.68 -10.59 -12.93
C ALA A 136 1.53 -11.51 -11.70
N LEU A 137 1.63 -12.84 -11.87
CA LEU A 137 1.61 -13.79 -10.75
C LEU A 137 2.78 -13.58 -9.79
N LEU A 138 3.99 -13.26 -10.29
CA LEU A 138 5.15 -12.95 -9.46
C LEU A 138 4.97 -11.64 -8.67
N PHE A 139 4.38 -10.61 -9.29
CA PHE A 139 4.00 -9.36 -8.61
C PHE A 139 3.01 -9.63 -7.46
N ALA A 140 1.96 -10.40 -7.73
CA ALA A 140 0.98 -10.80 -6.71
C ALA A 140 1.60 -11.62 -5.59
N PHE A 141 2.53 -12.53 -5.91
CA PHE A 141 3.24 -13.33 -4.92
C PHE A 141 4.12 -12.46 -4.02
N PHE A 142 4.90 -11.53 -4.58
CA PHE A 142 5.68 -10.57 -3.80
C PHE A 142 4.81 -9.76 -2.83
N SER A 143 3.70 -9.22 -3.34
CA SER A 143 2.72 -8.46 -2.54
C SER A 143 2.13 -9.32 -1.42
N PHE A 144 1.73 -10.55 -1.74
CA PHE A 144 1.20 -11.51 -0.78
C PHE A 144 2.19 -11.82 0.35
N LEU A 145 3.47 -12.05 0.05
CA LEU A 145 4.48 -12.36 1.08
C LEU A 145 4.63 -11.24 2.11
N GLY A 146 4.68 -9.99 1.66
CA GLY A 146 4.76 -8.83 2.55
C GLY A 146 3.53 -8.71 3.45
N LEU A 147 2.34 -8.89 2.86
CA LEU A 147 1.08 -8.87 3.60
C LEU A 147 0.94 -10.07 4.55
N TRP A 148 1.45 -11.24 4.18
CA TRP A 148 1.46 -12.44 5.03
C TRP A 148 2.29 -12.26 6.28
N LEU A 149 3.50 -11.72 6.13
CA LEU A 149 4.36 -11.42 7.26
C LEU A 149 3.75 -10.35 8.18
N MET A 150 3.14 -9.32 7.61
CA MET A 150 2.39 -8.32 8.38
C MET A 150 1.24 -8.98 9.16
N TYR A 151 0.43 -9.81 8.50
CA TYR A 151 -0.67 -10.55 9.14
C TYR A 151 -0.20 -11.39 10.33
N GLN A 152 0.86 -12.15 10.16
CA GLN A 152 1.44 -12.97 11.24
C GLN A 152 1.88 -12.12 12.44
N SER A 153 2.51 -10.97 12.20
CA SER A 153 2.90 -10.05 13.29
C SER A 153 1.69 -9.53 14.06
N PHE A 154 0.61 -9.13 13.37
CA PHE A 154 -0.60 -8.64 14.05
C PHE A 154 -1.32 -9.76 14.80
N VAL A 155 -1.45 -10.97 14.22
CA VAL A 155 -2.05 -12.13 14.89
C VAL A 155 -1.26 -12.52 16.14
N LYS A 156 0.07 -12.40 16.12
CA LYS A 156 0.89 -12.67 17.31
C LYS A 156 0.57 -11.71 18.46
N ILE A 157 0.23 -10.45 18.14
CA ILE A 157 -0.13 -9.42 19.13
C ILE A 157 -1.59 -9.60 19.60
N TYR A 158 -2.52 -9.94 18.70
CA TYR A 158 -3.93 -10.21 19.00
C TYR A 158 -4.40 -11.56 18.41
N PRO A 159 -4.15 -12.68 19.12
CA PRO A 159 -4.51 -14.02 18.64
C PRO A 159 -6.01 -14.25 18.42
N GLU A 160 -6.87 -13.44 19.05
CA GLU A 160 -8.33 -13.52 18.95
C GLU A 160 -8.86 -12.90 17.66
N LEU A 161 -8.06 -12.05 16.99
CA LEU A 161 -8.47 -11.27 15.81
C LEU A 161 -7.99 -11.87 14.48
N LYS A 162 -7.65 -13.17 14.46
CA LYS A 162 -7.14 -13.89 13.28
C LYS A 162 -7.99 -13.72 12.03
N LEU A 163 -9.33 -13.86 12.15
CA LEU A 163 -10.23 -13.72 11.02
C LEU A 163 -10.33 -12.25 10.58
N GLN A 164 -10.45 -11.35 11.54
CA GLN A 164 -10.61 -9.91 11.34
C GLN A 164 -9.40 -9.31 10.63
N PHE A 165 -8.19 -9.72 11.01
CA PHE A 165 -6.96 -9.33 10.31
C PHE A 165 -6.85 -9.98 8.94
N ALA A 166 -7.30 -11.22 8.77
CA ALA A 166 -7.32 -11.84 7.44
C ALA A 166 -8.27 -11.09 6.49
N ILE A 167 -9.45 -10.69 6.98
CA ILE A 167 -10.40 -9.84 6.25
C ILE A 167 -9.72 -8.52 5.87
N ALA A 168 -9.17 -7.80 6.85
CA ALA A 168 -8.56 -6.48 6.65
C ALA A 168 -7.41 -6.49 5.65
N ILE A 169 -6.55 -7.51 5.69
CA ILE A 169 -5.29 -7.55 4.94
C ILE A 169 -5.47 -8.21 3.57
N PHE A 170 -6.28 -9.27 3.47
CA PHE A 170 -6.35 -10.08 2.25
C PHE A 170 -7.66 -9.95 1.48
N PHE A 171 -8.79 -9.88 2.18
CA PHE A 171 -10.10 -10.14 1.56
C PHE A 171 -10.91 -8.87 1.23
N ILE A 172 -10.34 -7.68 1.46
CA ILE A 172 -10.96 -6.43 0.97
C ILE A 172 -10.79 -6.34 -0.56
N PRO A 173 -11.88 -6.16 -1.33
CA PRO A 173 -11.88 -6.14 -2.80
C PRO A 173 -10.81 -5.27 -3.45
N THR A 174 -10.74 -3.99 -3.10
CA THR A 174 -9.75 -3.07 -3.68
C THR A 174 -8.32 -3.49 -3.37
N VAL A 175 -8.06 -3.99 -2.15
CA VAL A 175 -6.74 -4.40 -1.68
C VAL A 175 -6.22 -5.61 -2.46
N PHE A 176 -7.04 -6.63 -2.72
CA PHE A 176 -6.57 -7.77 -3.54
C PHE A 176 -6.63 -7.51 -5.03
N PHE A 177 -7.54 -6.69 -5.53
CA PHE A 177 -7.62 -6.43 -6.96
C PHE A 177 -6.44 -5.55 -7.40
N TRP A 178 -6.36 -4.30 -6.90
CA TRP A 178 -5.32 -3.35 -7.30
C TRP A 178 -3.94 -3.66 -6.74
N GLY A 179 -3.86 -4.45 -5.67
CA GLY A 179 -2.63 -4.89 -5.03
C GLY A 179 -1.99 -6.14 -5.62
N SER A 180 -2.41 -6.60 -6.81
CA SER A 180 -1.93 -7.86 -7.41
C SER A 180 -1.42 -7.77 -8.86
N GLY A 181 -1.68 -6.69 -9.60
CA GLY A 181 -1.25 -6.55 -11.00
C GLY A 181 0.20 -6.09 -11.18
N ILE A 182 0.64 -5.91 -12.42
CA ILE A 182 1.92 -5.22 -12.72
C ILE A 182 1.69 -3.73 -12.54
N LEU A 183 1.68 -3.26 -11.29
CA LEU A 183 1.37 -1.88 -10.92
C LEU A 183 2.33 -1.38 -9.84
N LYS A 184 2.54 -0.06 -9.78
CA LYS A 184 3.23 0.62 -8.67
C LYS A 184 2.64 0.21 -7.32
N ASP A 185 1.31 0.18 -7.26
CA ASP A 185 0.52 -0.14 -6.07
C ASP A 185 0.87 -1.50 -5.47
N THR A 186 1.07 -2.51 -6.32
CA THR A 186 1.34 -3.90 -5.91
C THR A 186 2.68 -4.04 -5.19
N ILE A 187 3.74 -3.43 -5.73
CA ILE A 187 5.06 -3.44 -5.08
C ILE A 187 5.02 -2.64 -3.79
N THR A 188 4.41 -1.45 -3.80
CA THR A 188 4.37 -0.61 -2.60
C THR A 188 3.52 -1.22 -1.48
N LEU A 189 2.45 -1.96 -1.80
CA LEU A 189 1.62 -2.66 -0.82
C LEU A 189 2.40 -3.79 -0.14
N GLY A 190 3.08 -4.63 -0.93
CA GLY A 190 3.95 -5.69 -0.42
C GLY A 190 5.09 -5.14 0.43
N ALA A 191 5.81 -4.13 -0.08
CA ALA A 191 6.88 -3.45 0.64
C ALA A 191 6.38 -2.81 1.95
N SER A 192 5.18 -2.23 1.98
CA SER A 192 4.60 -1.70 3.23
C SER A 192 4.38 -2.80 4.27
N GLY A 193 3.92 -3.99 3.83
CA GLY A 193 3.78 -5.16 4.71
C GLY A 193 5.13 -5.64 5.26
N PHE A 194 6.14 -5.76 4.41
CA PHE A 194 7.51 -6.11 4.81
C PHE A 194 8.12 -5.08 5.77
N LEU A 195 7.89 -3.78 5.53
CA LEU A 195 8.36 -2.70 6.38
C LEU A 195 7.78 -2.81 7.78
N VAL A 196 6.45 -2.94 7.90
CA VAL A 196 5.78 -3.06 9.21
C VAL A 196 6.19 -4.34 9.93
N TYR A 197 6.28 -5.47 9.22
CA TYR A 197 6.81 -6.71 9.78
C TYR A 197 8.22 -6.51 10.35
N SER A 198 9.14 -6.00 9.53
CA SER A 198 10.54 -5.81 9.92
C SER A 198 10.67 -4.84 11.09
N PHE A 199 9.89 -3.77 11.09
CA PHE A 199 9.81 -2.82 12.20
C PHE A 199 9.41 -3.50 13.52
N ILE A 200 8.37 -4.36 13.48
CA ILE A 200 7.94 -5.14 14.65
C ILE A 200 9.06 -6.08 15.12
N GLN A 201 9.69 -6.80 14.19
CA GLN A 201 10.73 -7.78 14.52
C GLN A 201 11.99 -7.12 15.10
N ILE A 202 12.37 -5.94 14.63
CA ILE A 202 13.57 -5.23 15.10
C ILE A 202 13.29 -4.56 16.45
N PHE A 203 12.24 -3.74 16.53
CA PHE A 203 12.08 -2.80 17.64
C PHE A 203 11.30 -3.37 18.82
N PHE A 204 10.45 -4.38 18.60
CA PHE A 204 9.61 -4.97 19.65
C PHE A 204 10.07 -6.39 20.01
N GLU A 205 10.26 -7.25 19.02
CA GLU A 205 10.58 -8.67 19.23
C GLU A 205 12.08 -8.96 19.35
N ARG A 206 12.91 -8.12 18.74
CA ARG A 206 14.37 -8.27 18.64
C ARG A 206 14.81 -9.62 18.05
N ARG A 207 14.11 -10.09 17.01
CA ARG A 207 14.40 -11.37 16.31
C ARG A 207 14.98 -11.15 14.92
N SER A 208 15.94 -12.00 14.54
CA SER A 208 16.60 -12.01 13.23
C SER A 208 16.97 -10.60 12.73
N VAL A 209 17.54 -9.79 13.63
CA VAL A 209 17.66 -8.33 13.45
C VAL A 209 18.40 -7.97 12.17
N VAL A 210 19.48 -8.68 11.82
CA VAL A 210 20.23 -8.41 10.59
C VAL A 210 19.36 -8.60 9.34
N PHE A 211 18.69 -9.75 9.22
CA PHE A 211 17.79 -10.03 8.09
C PHE A 211 16.65 -9.01 8.01
N ASN A 212 16.02 -8.71 9.15
CA ASN A 212 14.92 -7.75 9.20
C ASN A 212 15.40 -6.33 8.90
N THR A 213 16.62 -5.95 9.27
CA THR A 213 17.19 -4.64 8.90
C THR A 213 17.41 -4.54 7.40
N LEU A 214 17.94 -5.58 6.75
CA LEU A 214 18.10 -5.61 5.29
C LEU A 214 16.73 -5.54 4.59
N LEU A 215 15.75 -6.31 5.07
CA LEU A 215 14.39 -6.30 4.55
C LEU A 215 13.70 -4.94 4.76
N LEU A 216 13.94 -4.29 5.91
CA LEU A 216 13.45 -2.94 6.19
C LEU A 216 14.06 -1.93 5.21
N LEU A 217 15.38 -1.93 5.02
CA LEU A 217 16.07 -1.03 4.09
C LEU A 217 15.60 -1.23 2.64
N LEU A 218 15.45 -2.47 2.21
CA LEU A 218 14.90 -2.79 0.90
C LEU A 218 13.45 -2.28 0.75
N SER A 219 12.63 -2.46 1.78
CA SER A 219 11.24 -1.99 1.77
C SER A 219 11.15 -0.47 1.70
N ILE A 220 12.00 0.22 2.47
CA ILE A 220 12.12 1.69 2.42
C ILE A 220 12.52 2.14 1.02
N TYR A 221 13.57 1.55 0.45
CA TYR A 221 14.04 1.86 -0.90
C TYR A 221 12.94 1.67 -1.97
N LEU A 222 12.20 0.57 -1.93
CA LEU A 222 11.12 0.31 -2.87
C LEU A 222 9.98 1.33 -2.71
N ILE A 223 9.58 1.66 -1.48
CA ILE A 223 8.50 2.62 -1.25
C ILE A 223 8.93 4.03 -1.69
N THR A 224 10.12 4.49 -1.30
CA THR A 224 10.58 5.85 -1.63
C THR A 224 10.86 6.04 -3.11
N SER A 225 11.40 5.03 -3.80
CA SER A 225 11.64 5.09 -5.25
C SER A 225 10.39 5.03 -6.12
N ILE A 226 9.27 4.49 -5.60
CA ILE A 226 8.03 4.32 -6.37
C ILE A 226 6.96 5.35 -5.97
N LYS A 227 6.69 5.48 -4.66
CA LYS A 227 5.64 6.34 -4.08
C LYS A 227 6.07 6.88 -2.72
N LEU A 228 6.91 7.92 -2.74
CA LEU A 228 7.46 8.57 -1.55
C LEU A 228 6.41 8.98 -0.50
N TYR A 229 5.22 9.45 -0.93
CA TYR A 229 4.15 9.83 0.00
C TYR A 229 3.72 8.72 0.96
N ILE A 230 3.82 7.44 0.56
CA ILE A 230 3.48 6.31 1.43
C ILE A 230 4.44 6.26 2.62
N PHE A 231 5.73 6.39 2.35
CA PHE A 231 6.77 6.42 3.38
C PHE A 231 6.61 7.63 4.30
N LEU A 232 6.31 8.80 3.73
CA LEU A 232 6.08 10.03 4.50
C LEU A 232 4.88 9.94 5.45
N CYS A 233 3.86 9.13 5.13
CA CYS A 233 2.75 8.88 6.04
C CYS A 233 3.08 7.78 7.06
N LEU A 234 3.72 6.69 6.61
CA LEU A 234 3.93 5.49 7.40
C LEU A 234 5.01 5.67 8.48
N MET A 235 6.13 6.30 8.14
CA MET A 235 7.25 6.43 9.08
C MET A 235 6.94 7.28 10.31
N PRO A 236 6.36 8.49 10.21
CA PRO A 236 5.97 9.24 11.40
C PRO A 236 5.03 8.45 12.30
N SER A 237 4.09 7.71 11.70
CA SER A 237 3.15 6.85 12.43
C SER A 237 3.85 5.72 13.19
N LEU A 238 4.86 5.08 12.58
CA LEU A 238 5.68 4.04 13.22
C LEU A 238 6.59 4.61 14.32
N ILE A 239 7.19 5.77 14.10
CA ILE A 239 8.01 6.48 15.09
C ILE A 239 7.16 6.79 16.32
N LEU A 240 5.95 7.34 16.12
CA LEU A 240 4.99 7.58 17.21
C LEU A 240 4.60 6.28 17.91
N TRP A 241 4.37 5.20 17.18
CA TRP A 241 4.08 3.89 17.77
C TRP A 241 5.17 3.46 18.74
N PHE A 242 6.43 3.51 18.28
CA PHE A 242 7.58 3.11 19.07
C PHE A 242 7.70 3.95 20.34
N PHE A 243 7.62 5.28 20.25
CA PHE A 243 7.73 6.14 21.41
C PHE A 243 6.58 5.95 22.39
N PHE A 244 5.33 5.91 21.92
CA PHE A 244 4.19 5.67 22.81
C PHE A 244 4.24 4.30 23.50
N TYR A 245 4.69 3.27 22.79
CA TYR A 245 4.92 1.95 23.40
C TYR A 245 5.99 2.01 24.50
N ARG A 246 7.11 2.70 24.27
CA ARG A 246 8.18 2.86 25.27
C ARG A 246 7.70 3.66 26.49
N ILE A 247 7.00 4.77 26.28
CA ILE A 247 6.43 5.60 27.34
C ILE A 247 5.44 4.79 28.19
N GLY A 248 4.57 4.01 27.56
CA GLY A 248 3.57 3.18 28.25
C GLY A 248 4.17 2.11 29.18
N ARG A 249 5.41 1.68 28.94
CA ARG A 249 6.13 0.69 29.77
C ARG A 249 6.79 1.31 31.01
N ILE A 250 6.87 2.64 31.10
CA ILE A 250 7.43 3.33 32.27
C ILE A 250 6.42 3.24 33.42
N LYS A 251 6.78 2.56 34.52
CA LYS A 251 5.88 2.38 35.69
C LYS A 251 5.68 3.67 36.50
N SER A 252 6.74 4.46 36.68
CA SER A 252 6.68 5.71 37.45
C SER A 252 5.93 6.79 36.68
N LEU A 253 4.87 7.34 37.28
CA LEU A 253 4.08 8.42 36.68
C LEU A 253 4.94 9.69 36.51
N ALA A 254 5.76 10.04 37.51
CA ALA A 254 6.64 11.20 37.45
C ALA A 254 7.64 11.07 36.30
N LEU A 255 8.32 9.92 36.17
CA LEU A 255 9.25 9.68 35.08
C LEU A 255 8.54 9.68 33.71
N ARG A 256 7.32 9.14 33.64
CA ARG A 256 6.52 9.16 32.42
C ARG A 256 6.17 10.59 32.00
N ILE A 257 5.74 11.43 32.94
CA ILE A 257 5.41 12.85 32.68
C ILE A 257 6.65 13.63 32.25
N MET A 258 7.83 13.32 32.81
CA MET A 258 9.09 13.97 32.42
C MET A 258 9.59 13.52 31.05
N VAL A 259 9.55 12.22 30.76
CA VAL A 259 10.15 11.61 29.56
C VAL A 259 9.23 11.71 28.35
N ALA A 260 7.90 11.70 28.54
CA ALA A 260 6.95 11.73 27.42
C ALA A 260 7.07 12.97 26.53
N PRO A 261 7.13 14.21 27.06
CA PRO A 261 7.32 15.41 26.23
C PRO A 261 8.61 15.34 25.42
N PHE A 262 9.70 14.88 26.03
CA PHE A 262 11.01 14.76 25.39
C PHE A 262 11.03 13.72 24.26
N LEU A 263 10.44 12.54 24.47
CA LEU A 263 10.36 11.53 23.42
C LEU A 263 9.41 11.94 22.29
N LEU A 264 8.33 12.66 22.60
CA LEU A 264 7.41 13.19 21.60
C LEU A 264 8.03 14.32 20.78
N THR A 265 8.81 15.22 21.39
CA THR A 265 9.54 16.25 20.65
C THR A 265 10.62 15.63 19.76
N ILE A 266 11.37 14.63 20.24
CA ILE A 266 12.31 13.89 19.38
C ILE A 266 11.58 13.22 18.21
N GLY A 267 10.45 12.57 18.46
CA GLY A 267 9.64 11.94 17.41
C GLY A 267 9.14 12.95 16.37
N ALA A 268 8.69 14.12 16.82
CA ALA A 268 8.24 15.22 15.94
C ALA A 268 9.40 15.80 15.11
N ILE A 269 10.57 16.02 15.73
CA ILE A 269 11.77 16.48 15.03
C ILE A 269 12.22 15.45 13.99
N ALA A 270 12.22 14.16 14.34
CA ALA A 270 12.56 13.09 13.41
C ALA A 270 11.59 13.02 12.22
N ALA A 271 10.28 13.13 12.47
CA ALA A 271 9.28 13.17 11.41
C ALA A 271 9.44 14.41 10.50
N TYR A 272 9.69 15.58 11.10
CA TYR A 272 9.95 16.82 10.36
C TYR A 272 11.22 16.73 9.52
N PHE A 273 12.31 16.16 10.07
CA PHE A 273 13.56 15.95 9.34
C PHE A 273 13.38 15.03 8.13
N VAL A 274 12.61 13.94 8.29
CA VAL A 274 12.27 13.04 7.16
C VAL A 274 11.50 13.80 6.08
N ALA A 275 10.55 14.65 6.45
CA ALA A 275 9.78 15.45 5.50
C ALA A 275 10.65 16.50 4.79
N LEU A 276 11.55 17.17 5.51
CA LEU A 276 12.50 18.12 4.93
C LEU A 276 13.42 17.45 3.91
N LYS A 277 14.02 16.31 4.26
CA LYS A 277 14.96 15.60 3.38
C LYS A 277 14.26 15.11 2.10
N ALA A 278 13.02 14.66 2.22
CA ALA A 278 12.21 14.28 1.08
C ALA A 278 11.93 15.45 0.11
N GLY A 279 11.82 16.68 0.64
CA GLY A 279 11.65 17.89 -0.16
C GLY A 279 12.90 18.34 -0.91
N GLU A 280 14.09 18.16 -0.32
CA GLU A 280 15.37 18.48 -0.97
C GLU A 280 15.63 17.62 -2.21
N ASP A 281 15.32 16.32 -2.12
CA ASP A 281 15.56 15.37 -3.21
C ASP A 281 14.45 15.42 -4.28
N ASN A 282 13.28 15.98 -3.95
CA ASN A 282 12.14 16.06 -4.86
C ASN A 282 11.24 17.28 -4.55
N ASN A 283 11.33 18.29 -5.41
CA ASN A 283 10.56 19.54 -5.28
C ASN A 283 9.05 19.33 -5.14
N ARG A 284 8.48 18.24 -5.71
CA ARG A 284 7.05 17.91 -5.55
C ARG A 284 6.64 17.63 -4.10
N TYR A 285 7.60 17.28 -3.25
CA TYR A 285 7.41 17.01 -1.83
C TYR A 285 8.00 18.10 -0.93
N ALA A 286 8.50 19.19 -1.51
CA ALA A 286 9.02 20.31 -0.74
C ALA A 286 7.89 20.99 0.05
N LEU A 287 8.16 21.29 1.33
CA LEU A 287 7.16 21.80 2.29
C LEU A 287 6.59 23.16 1.90
N ASP A 288 7.14 23.87 0.95
CA ASP A 288 6.58 25.10 0.38
C ASP A 288 5.64 24.81 -0.80
N GLN A 289 5.89 23.73 -1.56
CA GLN A 289 5.17 23.36 -2.78
C GLN A 289 4.12 22.26 -2.60
N LEU A 290 4.02 21.62 -1.42
CA LEU A 290 3.09 20.50 -1.20
C LEU A 290 1.64 20.84 -1.54
N ALA A 291 1.16 22.02 -1.13
CA ALA A 291 -0.23 22.43 -1.34
C ALA A 291 -0.52 22.70 -2.83
N GLU A 292 0.39 23.37 -3.53
CA GLU A 292 0.32 23.57 -4.98
C GLU A 292 0.43 22.24 -5.74
N THR A 293 1.36 21.37 -5.35
CA THR A 293 1.52 20.05 -5.97
C THR A 293 0.26 19.20 -5.80
N ALA A 294 -0.36 19.22 -4.62
CA ALA A 294 -1.62 18.52 -4.37
C ALA A 294 -2.75 19.07 -5.25
N GLN A 295 -2.82 20.39 -5.41
CA GLN A 295 -3.78 21.07 -6.28
C GLN A 295 -3.60 20.67 -7.76
N VAL A 296 -2.39 20.83 -8.30
CA VAL A 296 -2.06 20.48 -9.69
C VAL A 296 -2.34 19.01 -9.96
N THR A 297 -1.89 18.12 -9.07
CA THR A 297 -2.12 16.68 -9.19
C THR A 297 -3.62 16.34 -9.18
N ALA A 298 -4.41 16.97 -8.32
CA ALA A 298 -5.86 16.74 -8.25
C ALA A 298 -6.57 17.16 -9.53
N TYR A 299 -6.26 18.35 -10.05
CA TYR A 299 -6.89 18.83 -11.28
C TYR A 299 -6.42 18.06 -12.52
N ASP A 300 -5.15 17.67 -12.59
CA ASP A 300 -4.62 16.84 -13.67
C ASP A 300 -5.29 15.47 -13.70
N ILE A 301 -5.38 14.78 -12.57
CA ILE A 301 -6.03 13.46 -12.53
C ILE A 301 -7.51 13.60 -12.86
N ARG A 302 -8.20 14.62 -12.36
CA ARG A 302 -9.60 14.91 -12.71
C ARG A 302 -9.77 15.13 -14.21
N TYR A 303 -8.86 15.88 -14.84
CA TYR A 303 -8.90 16.19 -16.25
C TYR A 303 -8.65 14.95 -17.12
N TRP A 304 -7.56 14.22 -16.86
CA TRP A 304 -7.12 13.09 -17.70
C TRP A 304 -7.90 11.80 -17.48
N THR A 305 -8.37 11.55 -16.25
CA THR A 305 -9.01 10.26 -15.90
C THR A 305 -10.46 10.40 -15.45
N GLY A 306 -10.87 11.59 -14.98
CA GLY A 306 -12.20 11.82 -14.42
C GLY A 306 -13.25 12.31 -15.42
N ARG A 307 -12.86 13.11 -16.42
CA ARG A 307 -13.78 13.83 -17.32
C ARG A 307 -14.67 12.91 -18.14
N ASP A 308 -14.08 11.92 -18.81
CA ASP A 308 -14.82 11.05 -19.73
C ASP A 308 -15.35 9.77 -19.07
N ALA A 309 -14.81 9.41 -17.90
CA ALA A 309 -15.16 8.18 -17.19
C ALA A 309 -16.35 8.31 -16.22
N GLY A 310 -16.89 9.53 -16.02
CA GLY A 310 -17.99 9.79 -15.08
C GLY A 310 -17.67 9.47 -13.62
N SER A 311 -16.38 9.36 -13.26
CA SER A 311 -15.89 8.92 -11.95
C SER A 311 -15.14 10.00 -11.18
N GLY A 312 -15.17 11.24 -11.67
CA GLY A 312 -14.58 12.38 -10.97
C GLY A 312 -15.39 12.79 -9.73
N TYR A 313 -14.70 13.31 -8.72
CA TYR A 313 -15.33 13.97 -7.57
C TYR A 313 -14.69 15.33 -7.30
N ALA A 314 -15.38 16.18 -6.55
CA ALA A 314 -14.86 17.46 -6.07
C ALA A 314 -15.10 17.59 -4.56
N LEU A 315 -14.16 18.24 -3.87
CA LEU A 315 -14.25 18.52 -2.43
C LEU A 315 -14.52 20.01 -2.15
N GLY A 316 -14.28 20.85 -3.14
CA GLY A 316 -14.31 22.32 -3.07
C GLY A 316 -13.15 22.90 -3.88
N GLU A 317 -13.01 24.22 -3.85
CA GLU A 317 -11.88 24.91 -4.47
C GLU A 317 -10.61 24.69 -3.66
N LEU A 318 -9.64 24.04 -4.30
CA LEU A 318 -8.23 24.01 -3.89
C LEU A 318 -7.54 25.18 -4.59
N ASP A 319 -7.07 26.14 -3.81
CA ASP A 319 -6.38 27.36 -4.27
C ASP A 319 -4.84 27.25 -4.19
N GLY A 320 -4.32 26.07 -3.82
CA GLY A 320 -2.88 25.83 -3.68
C GLY A 320 -2.30 26.29 -2.34
N THR A 321 -3.13 26.78 -1.40
CA THR A 321 -2.70 27.17 -0.05
C THR A 321 -2.88 26.07 0.98
N TYR A 322 -2.06 26.08 2.03
CA TYR A 322 -2.25 25.20 3.19
C TYR A 322 -3.60 25.38 3.88
N ALA A 323 -4.13 26.60 3.87
CA ALA A 323 -5.41 26.92 4.49
C ALA A 323 -6.57 26.19 3.79
N SER A 324 -6.63 26.24 2.45
CA SER A 324 -7.65 25.49 1.71
C SER A 324 -7.45 23.98 1.85
N MET A 325 -6.20 23.52 1.89
CA MET A 325 -5.86 22.10 2.07
C MET A 325 -6.39 21.55 3.40
N ILE A 326 -6.15 22.26 4.51
CA ILE A 326 -6.62 21.88 5.85
C ILE A 326 -8.15 22.03 5.96
N ARG A 327 -8.73 23.08 5.38
CA ARG A 327 -10.19 23.30 5.35
C ARG A 327 -10.92 22.12 4.70
N LEU A 328 -10.34 21.52 3.67
CA LEU A 328 -10.90 20.40 2.93
C LEU A 328 -10.53 19.02 3.51
N ALA A 329 -9.77 18.98 4.62
CA ALA A 329 -9.32 17.73 5.20
C ALA A 329 -10.46 16.78 5.62
N PRO A 330 -11.55 17.25 6.27
CA PRO A 330 -12.67 16.38 6.63
C PRO A 330 -13.32 15.71 5.40
N GLN A 331 -13.51 16.48 4.33
CA GLN A 331 -14.09 16.00 3.07
C GLN A 331 -13.14 15.03 2.36
N ALA A 332 -11.83 15.30 2.40
CA ALA A 332 -10.80 14.42 1.84
C ALA A 332 -10.72 13.07 2.57
N ILE A 333 -10.78 13.08 3.90
CA ILE A 333 -10.80 11.84 4.69
C ILE A 333 -12.09 11.06 4.41
N ASN A 334 -13.24 11.75 4.37
CA ASN A 334 -14.51 11.13 4.07
C ASN A 334 -14.54 10.49 2.68
N VAL A 335 -14.03 11.18 1.64
CA VAL A 335 -14.04 10.63 0.28
C VAL A 335 -13.17 9.40 0.17
N SER A 336 -12.01 9.40 0.84
CA SER A 336 -11.07 8.29 0.83
C SER A 336 -11.59 7.05 1.54
N LEU A 337 -12.32 7.22 2.65
CA LEU A 337 -12.80 6.08 3.46
C LEU A 337 -14.20 5.60 3.08
N PHE A 338 -15.12 6.50 2.76
CA PHE A 338 -16.56 6.21 2.74
C PHE A 338 -17.27 6.54 1.43
N ARG A 339 -16.57 7.10 0.43
CA ARG A 339 -17.10 7.32 -0.92
C ARG A 339 -16.40 6.44 -1.96
N PRO A 340 -17.00 6.22 -3.15
CA PRO A 340 -18.29 6.75 -3.62
C PRO A 340 -19.49 6.19 -2.84
N TYR A 341 -20.53 6.99 -2.66
CA TYR A 341 -21.80 6.46 -2.16
C TYR A 341 -22.57 5.74 -3.28
N ILE A 342 -23.51 4.86 -2.91
CA ILE A 342 -24.29 4.07 -3.89
C ILE A 342 -25.00 4.97 -4.92
N TRP A 343 -25.50 6.13 -4.50
CA TRP A 343 -26.18 7.09 -5.38
C TRP A 343 -25.23 7.93 -6.24
N GLU A 344 -23.92 7.86 -6.02
CA GLU A 344 -22.92 8.54 -6.86
C GLU A 344 -22.47 7.66 -8.03
N VAL A 345 -22.83 6.37 -8.04
CA VAL A 345 -22.35 5.36 -8.99
C VAL A 345 -22.80 5.67 -10.42
N ASN A 346 -21.83 5.81 -11.32
CA ASN A 346 -22.03 6.09 -12.74
C ASN A 346 -21.50 4.97 -13.66
N ASN A 347 -20.82 3.95 -13.12
CA ASN A 347 -20.35 2.80 -13.89
C ASN A 347 -20.19 1.54 -12.99
N PRO A 348 -20.14 0.32 -13.58
CA PRO A 348 -20.11 -0.93 -12.81
C PRO A 348 -18.87 -1.09 -11.93
N LEU A 349 -17.70 -0.62 -12.36
CA LEU A 349 -16.47 -0.68 -11.54
C LEU A 349 -16.58 0.23 -10.31
N MET A 350 -17.27 1.37 -10.46
CA MET A 350 -17.53 2.28 -9.37
C MET A 350 -18.53 1.70 -8.36
N LEU A 351 -19.49 0.86 -8.81
CA LEU A 351 -20.39 0.14 -7.91
C LEU A 351 -19.63 -0.75 -6.93
N LEU A 352 -18.64 -1.50 -7.40
CA LEU A 352 -17.80 -2.34 -6.54
C LEU A 352 -17.07 -1.51 -5.47
N SER A 353 -16.56 -0.34 -5.87
CA SER A 353 -15.92 0.61 -4.94
C SER A 353 -16.92 1.21 -3.94
N ALA A 354 -18.16 1.45 -4.36
CA ALA A 354 -19.23 1.97 -3.51
C ALA A 354 -19.71 0.95 -2.47
N LEU A 355 -19.83 -0.33 -2.86
CA LEU A 355 -20.18 -1.42 -1.95
C LEU A 355 -19.11 -1.61 -0.87
N GLU A 356 -17.83 -1.53 -1.24
CA GLU A 356 -16.73 -1.55 -0.28
C GLU A 356 -16.79 -0.33 0.66
N ALA A 357 -16.99 0.88 0.11
CA ALA A 357 -17.10 2.09 0.91
C ALA A 357 -18.28 2.05 1.89
N LEU A 358 -19.42 1.49 1.46
CA LEU A 358 -20.57 1.25 2.33
C LEU A 358 -20.24 0.23 3.43
N PHE A 359 -19.52 -0.85 3.10
CA PHE A 359 -19.08 -1.81 4.11
C PHE A 359 -18.17 -1.15 5.15
N LEU A 360 -17.20 -0.31 4.73
CA LEU A 360 -16.32 0.42 5.64
C LEU A 360 -17.10 1.39 6.52
N LEU A 361 -18.04 2.15 5.94
CA LEU A 361 -18.90 3.08 6.67
C LEU A 361 -19.77 2.33 7.69
N GLY A 362 -20.42 1.25 7.26
CA GLY A 362 -21.27 0.40 8.10
C GLY A 362 -20.49 -0.25 9.24
N LEU A 363 -19.29 -0.76 8.98
CA LEU A 363 -18.41 -1.32 10.01
C LEU A 363 -18.03 -0.26 11.05
N THR A 364 -17.66 0.94 10.60
CA THR A 364 -17.31 2.05 11.50
C THR A 364 -18.50 2.48 12.35
N ILE A 365 -19.67 2.71 11.74
CA ILE A 365 -20.90 3.07 12.48
C ILE A 365 -21.27 1.96 13.47
N TRP A 366 -21.20 0.70 13.06
CA TRP A 366 -21.53 -0.44 13.93
C TRP A 366 -20.62 -0.50 15.17
N VAL A 367 -19.30 -0.31 15.03
CA VAL A 367 -18.39 -0.30 16.18
C VAL A 367 -18.69 0.85 17.13
N PHE A 368 -18.98 2.05 16.59
CA PHE A 368 -19.30 3.24 17.38
C PHE A 368 -20.67 3.14 18.07
N TYR A 369 -21.65 2.50 17.44
CA TYR A 369 -22.97 2.28 18.02
C TYR A 369 -22.97 1.18 19.09
N LYS A 370 -22.27 0.07 18.85
CA LYS A 370 -22.21 -1.09 19.76
C LYS A 370 -21.50 -0.79 21.08
N ASN A 371 -20.50 0.10 21.04
CA ASN A 371 -19.61 0.35 22.18
C ASN A 371 -19.85 1.74 22.77
N ARG A 372 -19.78 1.87 24.11
CA ARG A 372 -19.85 3.19 24.76
C ARG A 372 -18.69 4.07 24.33
N PHE A 373 -18.96 5.36 24.10
CA PHE A 373 -17.95 6.34 23.68
C PHE A 373 -16.69 6.35 24.57
N VAL A 374 -16.88 6.22 25.89
CA VAL A 374 -15.76 6.13 26.86
C VAL A 374 -14.86 4.92 26.60
N HIS A 375 -15.42 3.76 26.25
CA HIS A 375 -14.61 2.57 25.97
C HIS A 375 -13.85 2.70 24.65
N ILE A 376 -14.44 3.36 23.65
CA ILE A 376 -13.79 3.66 22.37
C ILE A 376 -12.59 4.60 22.59
N THR A 377 -12.80 5.74 23.27
CA THR A 377 -11.72 6.71 23.51
C THR A 377 -10.58 6.13 24.32
N GLN A 378 -10.88 5.25 25.29
CA GLN A 378 -9.83 4.54 26.01
C GLN A 378 -9.13 3.45 25.17
N SER A 379 -9.81 2.87 24.18
CA SER A 379 -9.21 1.87 23.28
C SER A 379 -8.19 2.52 22.35
N ILE A 380 -8.48 3.71 21.84
CA ILE A 380 -7.60 4.50 20.97
C ILE A 380 -6.25 4.82 21.66
N LYS A 381 -6.19 4.82 22.99
CA LYS A 381 -4.93 5.00 23.74
C LYS A 381 -3.92 3.86 23.56
N SER A 382 -4.33 2.72 22.99
CA SER A 382 -3.41 1.64 22.64
C SER A 382 -2.43 2.11 21.55
N PRO A 383 -1.10 2.04 21.76
CA PRO A 383 -0.12 2.56 20.80
C PRO A 383 -0.26 1.99 19.38
N ILE A 384 -0.62 0.71 19.24
CA ILE A 384 -0.80 0.06 17.93
C ILE A 384 -2.09 0.50 17.21
N ILE A 385 -3.16 0.75 17.96
CA ILE A 385 -4.41 1.30 17.40
C ILE A 385 -4.17 2.73 16.93
N LEU A 386 -3.49 3.53 17.77
CA LEU A 386 -3.15 4.90 17.44
C LEU A 386 -2.26 4.98 16.19
N PHE A 387 -1.26 4.12 16.09
CA PHE A 387 -0.45 3.95 14.88
C PHE A 387 -1.31 3.72 13.63
N CYS A 388 -2.18 2.71 13.67
CA CYS A 388 -2.99 2.34 12.51
C CYS A 388 -3.95 3.47 12.12
N LEU A 389 -4.56 4.15 13.10
CA LEU A 389 -5.46 5.28 12.85
C LEU A 389 -4.73 6.51 12.31
N ILE A 390 -3.60 6.91 12.93
CA ILE A 390 -2.83 8.08 12.48
C ILE A 390 -2.36 7.85 11.04
N PHE A 391 -1.78 6.68 10.76
CA PHE A 391 -1.37 6.32 9.41
C PHE A 391 -2.54 6.40 8.44
N ALA A 392 -3.66 5.74 8.76
CA ALA A 392 -4.82 5.70 7.88
C ALA A 392 -5.42 7.09 7.64
N ILE A 393 -5.53 7.93 8.66
CA ILE A 393 -6.14 9.26 8.54
C ILE A 393 -5.25 10.22 7.74
N ILE A 394 -3.94 10.27 8.04
CA ILE A 394 -2.99 11.11 7.30
C ILE A 394 -2.95 10.68 5.82
N PHE A 395 -2.92 9.37 5.58
CA PHE A 395 -2.91 8.82 4.23
C PHE A 395 -4.23 9.12 3.51
N ALA A 396 -5.38 8.89 4.15
CA ALA A 396 -6.72 9.18 3.62
C ALA A 396 -6.85 10.65 3.21
N PHE A 397 -6.36 11.56 4.04
CA PHE A 397 -6.28 12.98 3.73
C PHE A 397 -5.43 13.24 2.47
N GLY A 398 -4.20 12.75 2.44
CA GLY A 398 -3.26 12.99 1.34
C GLY A 398 -3.74 12.46 -0.01
N VAL A 399 -4.29 11.24 -0.07
CA VAL A 399 -4.80 10.69 -1.34
C VAL A 399 -6.16 11.27 -1.72
N GLY A 400 -7.00 11.59 -0.73
CA GLY A 400 -8.33 12.15 -0.96
C GLY A 400 -8.27 13.53 -1.62
N ILE A 401 -7.32 14.35 -1.18
CA ILE A 401 -7.16 15.73 -1.67
C ILE A 401 -6.47 15.80 -3.04
N SER A 402 -5.61 14.83 -3.37
CA SER A 402 -4.76 14.88 -4.56
C SER A 402 -5.27 14.08 -5.77
N THR A 403 -6.38 13.34 -5.65
CA THR A 403 -6.79 12.38 -6.70
C THR A 403 -7.99 12.82 -7.54
N TYR A 404 -9.07 13.30 -6.93
CA TYR A 404 -10.31 13.78 -7.61
C TYR A 404 -10.92 12.81 -8.66
N ASN A 405 -10.59 11.52 -8.58
CA ASN A 405 -11.12 10.42 -9.39
C ASN A 405 -11.32 9.17 -8.53
N PHE A 406 -12.53 8.59 -8.51
CA PHE A 406 -12.84 7.42 -7.68
C PHE A 406 -12.06 6.16 -8.07
N GLY A 407 -11.82 5.92 -9.36
CA GLY A 407 -11.04 4.78 -9.83
C GLY A 407 -9.59 4.85 -9.35
N THR A 408 -8.92 5.98 -9.58
CA THR A 408 -7.55 6.22 -9.11
C THR A 408 -7.47 6.23 -7.58
N LEU A 409 -8.47 6.82 -6.90
CA LEU A 409 -8.51 6.85 -5.43
C LEU A 409 -8.63 5.45 -4.84
N SER A 410 -9.47 4.58 -5.45
CA SER A 410 -9.64 3.19 -5.03
C SER A 410 -8.32 2.39 -5.10
N ARG A 411 -7.44 2.72 -6.06
CA ARG A 411 -6.08 2.17 -6.18
C ARG A 411 -5.15 2.73 -5.12
N TYR A 412 -5.11 4.05 -4.96
CA TYR A 412 -4.13 4.69 -4.09
C TYR A 412 -4.36 4.39 -2.62
N ARG A 413 -5.63 4.23 -2.20
CA ARG A 413 -5.98 3.95 -0.81
C ARG A 413 -5.65 2.54 -0.32
N ILE A 414 -5.31 1.59 -1.20
CA ILE A 414 -5.20 0.16 -0.81
C ILE A 414 -4.15 -0.10 0.28
N VAL A 415 -3.16 0.79 0.41
CA VAL A 415 -2.12 0.65 1.44
C VAL A 415 -2.66 1.02 2.83
N MET A 416 -3.54 2.02 2.92
CA MET A 416 -4.11 2.46 4.20
C MET A 416 -5.29 1.63 4.68
N VAL A 417 -6.05 1.04 3.76
CA VAL A 417 -7.31 0.34 4.06
C VAL A 417 -7.11 -0.83 5.05
N PRO A 418 -6.08 -1.69 4.92
CA PRO A 418 -5.81 -2.72 5.93
C PRO A 418 -5.63 -2.14 7.33
N PHE A 419 -4.87 -1.05 7.47
CA PHE A 419 -4.61 -0.43 8.78
C PHE A 419 -5.88 0.18 9.38
N TYR A 420 -6.69 0.84 8.56
CA TYR A 420 -7.97 1.37 9.00
C TYR A 420 -8.88 0.26 9.55
N VAL A 421 -9.08 -0.80 8.78
CA VAL A 421 -9.98 -1.90 9.18
C VAL A 421 -9.42 -2.68 10.37
N MET A 422 -8.12 -2.91 10.44
CA MET A 422 -7.47 -3.48 11.62
C MET A 422 -7.70 -2.62 12.87
N ALA A 423 -7.57 -1.29 12.75
CA ALA A 423 -7.82 -0.38 13.86
C ALA A 423 -9.25 -0.48 14.37
N ILE A 424 -10.25 -0.48 13.47
CA ILE A 424 -11.67 -0.58 13.83
C ILE A 424 -11.96 -1.91 14.56
N TYR A 425 -11.41 -3.03 14.08
CA TYR A 425 -11.57 -4.32 14.77
C TYR A 425 -10.89 -4.36 16.13
N MET A 426 -9.66 -3.83 16.26
CA MET A 426 -8.95 -3.75 17.54
C MET A 426 -9.68 -2.84 18.55
N ILE A 427 -10.26 -1.73 18.10
CA ILE A 427 -11.10 -0.86 18.94
C ILE A 427 -12.30 -1.62 19.49
N ASN A 428 -13.03 -2.33 18.62
CA ASN A 428 -14.18 -3.12 19.05
C ASN A 428 -13.77 -4.22 20.06
N PHE A 429 -12.63 -4.87 19.84
CA PHE A 429 -12.10 -5.88 20.77
C PHE A 429 -11.81 -5.28 22.15
N HIS A 430 -10.98 -4.22 22.20
CA HIS A 430 -10.63 -3.53 23.46
C HIS A 430 -11.88 -3.00 24.18
N ALA A 431 -12.82 -2.40 23.45
CA ALA A 431 -14.03 -1.84 24.03
C ALA A 431 -14.99 -2.92 24.57
N SER A 432 -15.06 -4.08 23.91
CA SER A 432 -15.89 -5.22 24.35
C SER A 432 -15.33 -5.85 25.61
N VAL A 433 -14.00 -6.06 25.69
CA VAL A 433 -13.33 -6.60 26.89
C VAL A 433 -13.59 -5.69 28.10
N LYS A 434 -13.48 -4.37 27.92
CA LYS A 434 -13.73 -3.40 29.01
C LYS A 434 -15.17 -3.37 29.49
N LYS A 435 -16.12 -3.52 28.57
CA LYS A 435 -17.54 -3.63 28.93
C LYS A 435 -17.76 -4.86 29.83
N TYR A 436 -17.20 -6.00 29.45
CA TYR A 436 -17.31 -7.22 30.26
C TYR A 436 -16.67 -7.11 31.65
N THR A 437 -15.57 -6.36 31.80
CA THR A 437 -14.95 -6.11 33.12
C THR A 437 -15.64 -5.05 33.97
N ALA A 438 -16.55 -4.25 33.39
CA ALA A 438 -17.28 -3.21 34.11
C ALA A 438 -18.68 -3.68 34.54
N ASP A 439 -19.22 -4.67 33.83
CA ASP A 439 -20.53 -5.28 34.10
C ASP A 439 -20.42 -6.49 35.07
N ASN A 440 -19.20 -6.99 35.33
CA ASN A 440 -18.85 -7.95 36.39
C ASN A 440 -18.03 -7.25 37.46
#